data_AF-X0T2K1-F1
#
_entry.id   AF-X0T2K1-F1
#
_cell.length_a   1.000
_cell.length_b   1.000
_cell.length_c   1.000
_cell.angle_alpha   90.00
_cell.angle_beta   90.00
_cell.angle_gamma   90.00
#
_symmetry.space_group_name_H-M   'P 1'
#
loop_
_entity.id
_entity.type
_entity.pdbx_description
1 polymer ?
#
loop_
_entity_poly.entity_id
_entity_poly.type
_entity_poly.pdbx_seq_one_letter_code
_entity_poly.pdbx_strand_id
1 'polypeptide(L)'
;MVSGIKAPSKILKRLFRTGLYRRIDEFKAFVKQHIDENHHLYESIRDLKAANTIYDAFICGSDQIWAPNLFHEWSYLSFVDGKHRKIAYAPSIGLPTIPDTLKPRMASLIKEIRYLSVREKQGAEIINELTGIQVPIVLDPTLLINRNKWIRMLTETKLQEPYVLCYLLGE
;
A
#
# COMPACT_ATOMS: atom_id res chain seq x y z
N MET A 1 -29.34 16.38 23.58
CA MET A 1 -29.76 14.96 23.58
C MET A 1 -29.97 14.52 22.15
N VAL A 2 -28.96 13.89 21.52
CA VAL A 2 -29.15 13.21 20.22
C VAL A 2 -29.20 11.72 20.54
N SER A 3 -30.41 11.19 20.63
CA SER A 3 -30.67 9.79 20.88
C SER A 3 -30.60 9.00 19.58
N GLY A 4 -29.79 7.94 19.60
CA GLY A 4 -30.12 6.68 18.94
C GLY A 4 -29.84 6.58 17.45
N ILE A 5 -28.58 6.37 17.07
CA ILE A 5 -28.29 5.55 15.90
C ILE A 5 -28.73 4.12 16.26
N LYS A 6 -29.92 3.71 15.80
CA LYS A 6 -30.38 2.33 15.95
C LYS A 6 -29.44 1.40 15.21
N ALA A 7 -29.05 0.30 15.86
CA ALA A 7 -28.21 -0.73 15.24
C ALA A 7 -28.85 -1.20 13.91
N PRO A 8 -28.05 -1.35 12.83
CA PRO A 8 -28.58 -1.69 11.52
C PRO A 8 -29.36 -3.01 11.56
N SER A 9 -30.52 -3.02 10.90
CA SER A 9 -31.42 -4.19 10.87
C SER A 9 -30.69 -5.44 10.37
N LYS A 10 -31.17 -6.64 10.75
CA LYS A 10 -30.59 -7.92 10.28
C LYS A 10 -30.52 -7.99 8.74
N ILE A 11 -31.45 -7.33 8.04
CA ILE A 11 -31.49 -7.22 6.58
C ILE A 11 -30.35 -6.35 6.07
N LEU A 12 -30.11 -5.18 6.68
CA LEU A 12 -28.99 -4.30 6.32
C LEU A 12 -27.65 -5.01 6.52
N LYS A 13 -27.45 -5.69 7.66
CA LYS A 13 -26.23 -6.49 7.94
C LYS A 13 -26.01 -7.61 6.92
N ARG A 14 -27.09 -8.25 6.45
CA ARG A 14 -27.03 -9.28 5.41
C ARG A 14 -26.69 -8.69 4.04
N LEU A 15 -27.30 -7.56 3.66
CA LEU A 15 -27.01 -6.83 2.42
C LEU A 15 -25.56 -6.32 2.38
N PHE A 16 -25.06 -5.77 3.49
CA PHE A 16 -23.66 -5.37 3.63
C PHE A 16 -22.70 -6.56 3.54
N ARG A 17 -23.02 -7.70 4.18
CA ARG A 17 -22.22 -8.92 4.04
C ARG A 17 -22.19 -9.41 2.59
N THR A 18 -23.34 -9.45 1.90
CA THR A 18 -23.37 -9.85 0.49
C THR A 18 -22.61 -8.89 -0.43
N GLY A 19 -22.69 -7.58 -0.19
CA GLY A 19 -21.92 -6.58 -0.93
C GLY A 19 -20.41 -6.70 -0.68
N LEU A 20 -20.01 -7.01 0.56
CA LEU A 20 -18.61 -7.21 0.91
C LEU A 20 -18.01 -8.45 0.21
N TYR A 21 -18.68 -9.60 0.26
CA TYR A 21 -18.20 -10.80 -0.43
C TYR A 21 -18.10 -10.57 -1.94
N ARG A 22 -19.11 -9.93 -2.54
CA ARG A 22 -19.08 -9.56 -3.96
C ARG A 22 -17.88 -8.66 -4.29
N ARG A 23 -17.61 -7.63 -3.49
CA ARG A 23 -16.44 -6.75 -3.67
C ARG A 23 -15.13 -7.55 -3.61
N ILE A 24 -15.01 -8.50 -2.69
CA ILE A 24 -13.82 -9.36 -2.57
C ILE A 24 -13.67 -10.23 -3.83
N ASP A 25 -14.76 -10.82 -4.32
CA ASP A 25 -14.74 -11.68 -5.51
C ASP A 25 -14.40 -10.87 -6.77
N GLU A 26 -14.99 -9.67 -6.93
CA GLU A 26 -14.68 -8.74 -8.03
C GLU A 26 -13.22 -8.27 -7.96
N PHE A 27 -12.68 -8.00 -6.76
CA PHE A 27 -11.27 -7.66 -6.57
C PHE A 27 -10.35 -8.82 -6.97
N LYS A 28 -10.64 -10.04 -6.53
CA LYS A 28 -9.87 -11.24 -6.91
C LYS A 28 -9.91 -11.50 -8.41
N ALA A 29 -11.07 -11.32 -9.03
CA ALA A 29 -11.23 -11.46 -10.48
C ALA A 29 -10.39 -10.42 -11.22
N PHE A 30 -10.40 -9.16 -10.77
CA PHE A 30 -9.58 -8.09 -11.32
C PHE A 30 -8.09 -8.39 -11.23
N VAL A 31 -7.61 -8.82 -10.05
CA VAL A 31 -6.21 -9.21 -9.84
C VAL A 31 -5.83 -10.34 -10.80
N LYS A 32 -6.62 -11.43 -10.85
CA LYS A 32 -6.36 -12.56 -11.76
C LYS A 32 -6.33 -12.17 -13.24
N GLN A 33 -7.10 -11.16 -13.64
CA GLN A 33 -7.18 -10.71 -15.02
C GLN A 33 -6.03 -9.77 -15.42
N HIS A 34 -5.52 -8.97 -14.48
CA HIS A 34 -4.63 -7.86 -14.78
C HIS A 34 -3.24 -7.93 -14.14
N ILE A 35 -3.02 -8.85 -13.20
CA ILE A 35 -1.77 -9.02 -12.47
C ILE A 35 -1.31 -10.46 -12.64
N ASP A 36 -0.10 -10.61 -13.17
CA ASP A 36 0.59 -11.90 -13.24
C ASP A 36 1.22 -12.19 -11.87
N GLU A 37 0.49 -12.92 -11.04
CA GLU A 37 0.92 -13.30 -9.70
C GLU A 37 1.64 -14.64 -9.72
N ASN A 38 2.80 -14.71 -9.07
CA ASN A 38 3.42 -16.01 -8.80
C ASN A 38 2.55 -16.80 -7.80
N HIS A 39 2.29 -18.07 -8.07
CA HIS A 39 1.55 -18.97 -7.18
C HIS A 39 2.33 -19.35 -5.91
N HIS A 40 3.63 -19.03 -5.84
CA HIS A 40 4.43 -19.25 -4.65
C HIS A 40 4.17 -18.19 -3.58
N LEU A 41 3.59 -18.61 -2.47
CA LEU A 41 3.38 -17.79 -1.28
C LEU A 41 4.62 -17.82 -0.40
N TYR A 42 5.14 -16.64 -0.05
CA TYR A 42 6.23 -16.49 0.91
C TYR A 42 5.65 -16.10 2.27
N GLU A 43 5.64 -17.03 3.23
CA GLU A 43 4.97 -16.85 4.52
C GLU A 43 5.93 -16.46 5.66
N SER A 44 7.23 -16.52 5.43
CA SER A 44 8.24 -16.14 6.42
C SER A 44 9.44 -15.41 5.81
N ILE A 45 10.22 -14.73 6.66
CA ILE A 45 11.49 -14.11 6.25
C ILE A 45 12.46 -15.15 5.70
N ARG A 46 12.46 -16.38 6.23
CA ARG A 46 13.31 -17.46 5.73
C ARG A 46 12.94 -17.82 4.31
N ASP A 47 11.65 -17.89 4.00
CA ASP A 47 11.15 -18.20 2.66
C ASP A 47 11.42 -17.03 1.71
N LEU A 48 11.20 -15.79 2.14
CA LEU A 48 11.52 -14.59 1.35
C LEU A 48 13.00 -14.52 0.97
N LYS A 49 13.92 -15.00 1.82
CA LYS A 49 15.34 -15.07 1.45
C LYS A 49 15.59 -15.98 0.25
N ALA A 50 14.82 -17.05 0.06
CA ALA A 50 14.95 -17.92 -1.12
C ALA A 50 14.60 -17.19 -2.43
N ALA A 51 13.82 -16.10 -2.36
CA ALA A 51 13.51 -15.28 -3.53
C ALA A 51 14.77 -14.60 -4.12
N ASN A 52 15.84 -14.44 -3.34
CA ASN A 52 17.07 -13.82 -3.81
C ASN A 52 17.75 -14.57 -4.95
N THR A 53 17.52 -15.88 -5.10
CA THR A 53 18.07 -16.68 -6.19
C THR A 53 17.17 -16.72 -7.43
N ILE A 54 15.97 -16.13 -7.34
CA ILE A 54 14.92 -16.20 -8.36
C ILE A 54 14.78 -14.87 -9.10
N TYR A 55 14.86 -13.74 -8.38
CA TYR A 55 14.60 -12.41 -8.94
C TYR A 55 15.83 -11.53 -8.93
N ASP A 56 15.98 -10.64 -9.91
CA ASP A 56 17.12 -9.72 -9.97
C ASP A 56 16.96 -8.49 -9.06
N ALA A 57 15.72 -8.03 -8.84
CA ALA A 57 15.41 -6.84 -8.06
C ALA A 57 14.09 -6.97 -7.30
N PHE A 58 13.94 -6.14 -6.27
CA PHE A 58 12.77 -6.11 -5.41
C PHE A 58 12.31 -4.68 -5.22
N ILE A 59 10.99 -4.49 -5.31
CA ILE A 59 10.34 -3.19 -5.19
C ILE A 59 9.30 -3.22 -4.07
N CYS A 60 9.26 -2.18 -3.25
CA CYS A 60 8.20 -1.93 -2.29
C CYS A 60 7.70 -0.47 -2.39
N GLY A 61 6.49 -0.20 -1.88
CA GLY A 61 6.01 1.16 -1.65
C GLY A 61 4.54 1.37 -2.02
N SER A 62 4.23 2.57 -2.54
CA SER A 62 2.89 3.17 -2.67
C SER A 62 2.15 3.39 -1.35
N ASP A 63 1.98 2.34 -0.56
CA ASP A 63 1.10 2.35 0.61
C ASP A 63 1.81 2.81 1.89
N GLN A 64 1.08 2.89 3.00
CA GLN A 64 1.59 3.18 4.35
C GLN A 64 2.41 2.01 4.94
N ILE A 65 3.25 1.37 4.12
CA ILE A 65 4.04 0.19 4.51
C ILE A 65 5.16 0.52 5.51
N TRP A 66 5.49 1.80 5.69
CA TRP A 66 6.50 2.28 6.64
C TRP A 66 5.90 2.97 7.86
N ALA A 67 4.59 2.82 8.08
CA ALA A 67 3.93 3.35 9.26
C ALA A 67 4.49 2.68 10.55
N PRO A 68 4.97 3.46 11.54
CA PRO A 68 5.53 2.93 12.79
C PRO A 68 4.64 1.94 13.54
N ASN A 69 3.32 2.11 13.49
CA ASN A 69 2.34 1.24 14.13
C ASN A 69 2.15 -0.11 13.41
N LEU A 70 2.63 -0.23 12.17
CA LEU A 70 2.64 -1.45 11.36
C LEU A 70 4.07 -1.86 11.01
N PHE A 71 5.03 -1.47 11.86
CA PHE A 71 6.44 -1.68 11.57
C PHE A 71 6.78 -3.16 11.39
N HIS A 72 7.28 -3.49 10.21
CA HIS A 72 7.90 -4.77 9.91
C HIS A 72 9.09 -4.59 8.97
N GLU A 73 10.19 -5.28 9.25
CA GLU A 73 11.45 -5.06 8.53
C GLU A 73 11.39 -5.45 7.05
N TRP A 74 10.57 -6.44 6.70
CA TRP A 74 10.39 -6.88 5.34
C TRP A 74 9.83 -5.79 4.41
N SER A 75 9.16 -4.77 4.97
CA SER A 75 8.61 -3.63 4.24
C SER A 75 9.72 -2.71 3.75
N TYR A 76 10.93 -2.87 4.28
CA TYR A 76 12.15 -2.19 3.89
C TYR A 76 13.07 -3.12 3.07
N LEU A 77 12.56 -4.25 2.58
CA LEU A 77 13.31 -5.25 1.82
C LEU A 77 14.54 -5.77 2.60
N SER A 78 14.40 -5.95 3.92
CA SER A 78 15.50 -6.40 4.79
C SER A 78 16.01 -7.82 4.47
N PHE A 79 15.18 -8.64 3.81
CA PHE A 79 15.51 -10.00 3.38
C PHE A 79 16.32 -10.06 2.08
N VAL A 80 16.46 -8.93 1.36
CA VAL A 80 17.11 -8.88 0.06
C VAL A 80 18.62 -8.71 0.21
N ASP A 81 19.37 -9.55 -0.49
CA ASP A 81 20.83 -9.48 -0.57
C ASP A 81 21.25 -8.41 -1.58
N GLY A 82 22.15 -7.51 -1.15
CA GLY A 82 22.70 -6.46 -2.00
C GLY A 82 21.80 -5.22 -2.11
N LYS A 83 22.29 -4.08 -1.59
CA LYS A 83 21.60 -2.79 -1.63
C LYS A 83 21.12 -2.37 -3.04
N HIS A 84 21.89 -2.68 -4.08
CA HIS A 84 21.59 -2.33 -5.47
C HIS A 84 20.32 -3.00 -6.04
N ARG A 85 19.81 -4.04 -5.38
CA ARG A 85 18.60 -4.77 -5.77
C ARG A 85 17.34 -4.25 -5.08
N LYS A 86 17.47 -3.29 -4.17
CA LYS A 86 16.38 -2.75 -3.34
C LYS A 86 15.87 -1.41 -3.89
N ILE A 87 14.59 -1.39 -4.25
CA ILE A 87 13.88 -0.22 -4.77
C ILE A 87 12.69 0.09 -3.86
N ALA A 88 12.61 1.32 -3.36
CA ALA A 88 11.43 1.84 -2.69
C ALA A 88 10.81 2.95 -3.54
N TYR A 89 9.65 2.66 -4.12
CA TYR A 89 8.89 3.61 -4.94
C TYR A 89 7.67 4.12 -4.20
N ALA A 90 7.66 5.40 -3.85
CA ALA A 90 6.55 6.06 -3.19
C ALA A 90 6.03 5.38 -1.89
N PRO A 91 6.83 4.69 -1.02
CA PRO A 91 6.33 4.30 0.29
C PRO A 91 5.85 5.52 1.07
N SER A 92 4.84 5.30 1.89
CA SER A 92 4.28 6.29 2.79
C SER A 92 4.56 5.89 4.24
N ILE A 93 4.91 6.88 5.05
CA ILE A 93 5.01 6.72 6.50
C ILE A 93 3.62 6.89 7.12
N GLY A 94 2.82 7.81 6.58
CA GLY A 94 1.41 7.95 6.99
C GLY A 94 1.17 8.46 8.41
N LEU A 95 2.24 8.70 9.18
CA LEU A 95 2.19 9.21 10.55
C LEU A 95 3.18 10.37 10.70
N PRO A 96 2.83 11.39 11.51
CA PRO A 96 3.63 12.61 11.62
C PRO A 96 4.93 12.42 12.40
N THR A 97 5.04 11.35 13.19
CA THR A 97 6.18 11.10 14.07
C THR A 97 6.56 9.63 14.11
N ILE A 98 7.85 9.38 14.37
CA ILE A 98 8.41 8.05 14.60
C ILE A 98 8.79 7.94 16.07
N PRO A 99 8.39 6.88 16.80
CA PRO A 99 8.83 6.65 18.18
C PRO A 99 10.36 6.57 18.28
N ASP A 100 10.95 7.19 19.31
CA ASP A 100 12.42 7.26 19.47
C ASP A 100 13.09 5.89 19.50
N THR A 101 12.41 4.88 20.05
CA THR A 101 12.90 3.49 20.09
C THR A 101 13.01 2.85 18.70
N LEU A 102 12.22 3.33 17.72
CA LEU A 102 12.16 2.78 16.37
C LEU A 102 13.06 3.53 15.39
N LYS A 103 13.36 4.81 15.66
CA LYS A 103 14.18 5.67 14.80
C LYS A 103 15.50 5.02 14.36
N PRO A 104 16.33 4.43 15.24
CA PRO A 104 17.59 3.83 14.81
C PRO A 104 17.39 2.66 13.85
N ARG A 105 16.35 1.84 14.08
CA ARG A 105 16.08 0.67 13.25
C ARG A 105 15.58 1.07 11.87
N MET A 106 14.61 1.98 11.81
CA MET A 106 14.14 2.53 10.54
C MET A 106 15.27 3.19 9.76
N ALA A 107 16.10 4.02 10.41
CA ALA A 107 17.22 4.68 9.77
C ALA A 107 18.21 3.68 9.14
N SER A 108 18.54 2.61 9.87
CA SER A 108 19.41 1.53 9.37
C SER A 108 18.81 0.83 8.15
N LEU A 109 17.52 0.48 8.20
CA LEU A 109 16.84 -0.22 7.10
C LEU A 109 16.71 0.66 5.85
N ILE A 110 16.35 1.93 6.01
CA ILE A 110 16.22 2.88 4.89
C ILE A 110 17.56 3.11 4.20
N LYS A 111 18.66 3.20 4.98
CA LYS A 111 20.02 3.34 4.42
C LYS A 111 20.45 2.16 3.56
N GLU A 112 19.82 1.00 3.68
CA GLU A 112 20.10 -0.18 2.85
C GLU A 112 19.39 -0.18 1.50
N ILE A 113 18.55 0.83 1.19
CA ILE A 113 17.80 0.92 -0.07
C ILE A 113 18.60 1.78 -1.07
N ARG A 114 18.82 1.27 -2.29
CA ARG A 114 19.62 1.99 -3.31
C ARG A 114 18.82 3.07 -4.03
N TYR A 115 17.60 2.72 -4.44
CA TYR A 115 16.70 3.58 -5.19
C TYR A 115 15.52 3.91 -4.29
N LEU A 116 15.46 5.16 -3.83
CA LEU A 116 14.55 5.58 -2.77
C LEU A 116 13.81 6.83 -3.20
N SER A 117 12.49 6.79 -3.03
CA SER A 117 11.57 7.92 -3.18
C SER A 117 10.48 7.81 -2.11
N VAL A 118 9.62 8.81 -1.96
CA VAL A 118 8.47 8.80 -1.06
C VAL A 118 7.27 9.51 -1.67
N ARG A 119 6.07 9.20 -1.19
CA ARG A 119 4.82 9.75 -1.73
C ARG A 119 4.49 11.15 -1.20
N GLU A 120 4.97 11.48 0.00
CA GLU A 120 4.63 12.73 0.68
C GLU A 120 5.84 13.51 1.18
N LYS A 121 5.71 14.84 1.23
CA LYS A 121 6.73 15.76 1.72
C LYS A 121 7.16 15.48 3.15
N GLN A 122 6.19 15.21 4.04
CA GLN A 122 6.46 14.87 5.44
C GLN A 122 7.31 13.61 5.56
N GLY A 123 7.07 12.60 4.73
CA GLY A 123 7.88 11.39 4.69
C GLY A 123 9.32 11.69 4.27
N ALA A 124 9.52 12.59 3.31
CA ALA A 124 10.85 13.02 2.88
C ALA A 124 11.60 13.76 3.99
N GLU A 125 10.91 14.63 4.73
CA GLU A 125 11.44 15.36 5.88
C GLU A 125 11.89 14.40 6.99
N ILE A 126 11.02 13.46 7.38
CA ILE A 126 11.33 12.42 8.38
C ILE A 126 12.55 11.58 7.95
N ILE A 127 12.61 11.14 6.69
CA ILE A 127 13.75 10.35 6.21
C ILE A 127 15.04 11.16 6.28
N ASN A 128 15.01 12.43 5.89
CA ASN A 128 16.16 13.30 5.95
C ASN A 128 16.63 13.51 7.40
N GLU A 129 15.72 13.71 8.36
CA GLU A 129 16.05 13.79 9.79
C GLU A 129 16.68 12.50 10.33
N LEU A 130 16.13 11.35 9.95
CA LEU A 130 16.60 10.04 10.43
C LEU A 130 17.94 9.62 9.83
N THR A 131 18.18 9.96 8.56
CA THR A 131 19.26 9.35 7.77
C THR A 131 20.25 10.34 7.18
N GLY A 132 19.90 11.62 7.10
CA GLY A 132 20.62 12.65 6.33
C GLY A 132 20.44 12.54 4.82
N ILE A 133 19.54 11.66 4.34
CA ILE A 133 19.32 11.42 2.91
C ILE A 133 18.15 12.29 2.43
N GLN A 134 18.41 13.12 1.42
CA GLN A 134 17.35 13.77 0.67
C GLN A 134 16.77 12.81 -0.36
N VAL A 135 15.45 12.66 -0.36
CA VAL A 135 14.73 11.74 -1.24
C VAL A 135 13.73 12.48 -2.11
N PRO A 136 13.57 12.10 -3.40
CA PRO A 136 12.57 12.69 -4.26
C PRO A 136 11.16 12.34 -3.77
N ILE A 137 10.27 13.33 -3.84
CA ILE A 137 8.84 13.16 -3.64
C ILE A 137 8.22 12.85 -5.00
N VAL A 138 7.52 11.72 -5.10
CA VAL A 138 6.93 11.21 -6.35
C VAL A 138 5.43 10.95 -6.18
N LEU A 139 4.73 10.84 -7.30
CA LEU A 139 3.32 10.46 -7.29
C LEU A 139 3.15 8.99 -6.88
N ASP A 140 2.01 8.70 -6.25
CA ASP A 140 1.53 7.34 -6.07
C ASP A 140 1.48 6.60 -7.43
N PRO A 141 1.91 5.32 -7.52
CA PRO A 141 1.95 4.60 -8.78
C PRO A 141 0.59 4.49 -9.48
N THR A 142 -0.53 4.54 -8.75
CA THR A 142 -1.87 4.57 -9.36
C THR A 142 -2.09 5.81 -10.23
N LEU A 143 -1.39 6.91 -9.93
CA LEU A 143 -1.45 8.17 -10.66
C LEU A 143 -0.43 8.27 -11.81
N LEU A 144 0.52 7.32 -11.91
CA LEU A 144 1.42 7.24 -13.06
C LEU A 144 0.71 6.73 -14.32
N ILE A 145 -0.40 6.01 -14.14
CA ILE A 145 -1.17 5.48 -15.24
C ILE A 145 -1.99 6.59 -15.91
N ASN A 146 -1.82 6.73 -17.22
CA ASN A 146 -2.57 7.70 -18.02
C ASN A 146 -4.08 7.46 -17.92
N ARG A 147 -4.84 8.55 -17.78
CA ARG A 147 -6.32 8.55 -17.74
C ARG A 147 -6.96 7.66 -18.82
N ASN A 148 -6.44 7.65 -20.04
CA ASN A 148 -7.01 6.86 -21.14
C ASN A 148 -6.93 5.35 -20.88
N LYS A 149 -5.94 4.88 -20.11
CA LYS A 149 -5.86 3.47 -19.70
C LYS A 149 -6.98 3.16 -18.70
N TRP A 150 -7.23 4.05 -17.74
CA TRP A 150 -8.35 3.93 -16.82
C TRP A 150 -9.69 3.91 -17.55
N ILE A 151 -9.93 4.83 -18.49
CA ILE A 151 -11.17 4.89 -19.28
C ILE A 151 -11.44 3.58 -20.01
N ARG A 152 -10.41 2.94 -20.59
CA ARG A 152 -10.57 1.64 -21.27
C ARG A 152 -10.90 0.48 -20.34
N MET A 153 -10.64 0.61 -19.05
CA MET A 153 -10.94 -0.41 -18.04
C MET A 153 -12.30 -0.18 -17.37
N LEU A 154 -12.95 0.97 -17.61
CA LEU A 154 -14.27 1.26 -17.07
C LEU A 154 -15.31 0.35 -17.70
N THR A 155 -16.12 -0.29 -16.85
CA THR A 155 -17.38 -0.89 -17.24
C THR A 155 -18.47 0.19 -17.29
N GLU A 156 -19.35 0.12 -18.29
CA GLU A 156 -20.49 1.05 -18.36
C GLU A 156 -21.38 0.89 -17.13
N THR A 157 -21.54 1.98 -16.38
CA THR A 157 -22.50 2.05 -15.28
C THR A 157 -23.84 2.53 -15.82
N LYS A 158 -24.89 1.72 -15.69
CA LYS A 158 -26.26 2.12 -16.03
C LYS A 158 -26.90 2.92 -14.88
N LEU A 159 -26.41 4.13 -14.64
CA LEU A 159 -27.07 5.08 -13.75
C LEU A 159 -27.92 6.02 -14.59
N GLN A 160 -29.24 5.80 -14.61
CA GLN A 160 -30.18 6.60 -15.41
C GLN A 160 -30.97 7.61 -14.57
N GLU A 161 -30.83 7.59 -13.25
CA GLU A 161 -31.56 8.45 -12.32
C GLU A 161 -30.61 9.43 -11.61
N PRO A 162 -31.10 10.61 -11.18
CA PRO A 162 -30.31 11.53 -10.36
C PRO A 162 -29.77 10.82 -9.11
N TYR A 163 -28.46 10.92 -8.89
CA TYR A 163 -27.78 10.25 -7.77
C TYR A 163 -26.78 11.16 -7.08
N VAL A 164 -26.41 10.81 -5.84
CA VAL A 164 -25.28 11.40 -5.11
C VAL A 164 -24.24 10.30 -4.93
N LEU A 165 -23.01 10.54 -5.41
CA LEU A 165 -21.88 9.65 -5.15
C LEU A 165 -21.36 9.90 -3.73
N CYS A 166 -21.52 8.92 -2.86
CA CYS A 166 -20.91 8.93 -1.54
C CYS A 166 -19.65 8.06 -1.55
N TYR A 167 -18.47 8.67 -1.54
CA TYR A 167 -17.21 7.97 -1.31
C TYR A 167 -16.82 8.13 0.16
N LEU A 168 -17.13 7.10 0.96
CA LEU A 168 -16.87 7.08 2.39
C LEU A 168 -15.63 6.22 2.64
N LEU A 169 -14.56 6.84 3.12
CA LEU A 169 -13.40 6.11 3.61
C LEU A 169 -13.81 5.41 4.92
N GLY A 170 -13.60 4.09 5.00
CA GLY A 170 -13.88 3.34 6.22
C GLY A 170 -12.87 3.68 7.32
N GLU A 171 -13.31 3.56 8.58
CA GLU A 171 -12.40 3.47 9.73
C GLU A 171 -11.73 2.09 9.80
#